data_AF-A0A4Q4WAB8-F1
#
_entry.id   AF-A0A4Q4WAB8-F1
#
_cell.length_a   1.000
_cell.length_b   1.000
_cell.length_c   1.000
_cell.angle_alpha   90.00
_cell.angle_beta   90.00
_cell.angle_gamma   90.00
#
_symmetry.space_group_name_H-M   'P 1'
#
loop_
_entity.id
_entity.type
_entity.pdbx_description
1 polymer ?
#
loop_
_entity_poly.entity_id
_entity_poly.type
_entity_poly.pdbx_seq_one_letter_code
_entity_poly.pdbx_strand_id
1 'polypeptide(L)'
;MALYGLPPEILSLILQAIDSITDLHSLISGSVAFYRTFLSSQELILSSVLKNAILPDALPHALAALNAPAASEDSRIALTPETKVFLDHYFSNKRFGFPSDRDTIVRLSCLHIRVSRFVDDYFAQAFRPIKTVHQLRRDLSVWPIQRSSAASEHGTSASQVSSPLSATELARIQRAFYRYEVYCKAFPADDSPFGGSLLPSAYQANMFLEKVECWEVEEMSCVHMYLSSLIGEVLDSLEDRFVSAVLSSAALEHSPPRHLPQWRHHAPSPDPTGGPQILRGTIVGHSDDTPIYSPSTAPLASHDGGEDLHQQQDEMVNFHDLAAYIEFNDEFHGLDLFTDFGKHDSDEPISYMCSLGVDFIYDLLLTDAQERKDILKYCTASRVFLCEALLWTPPPRVQYAKSLECVDGRVQYAKISGWVDGSPSTCNLGWREYGSPKVGVSGLSFGESSLQARGYVFWDSQRIRLPEFEEPYPKKVRANLDRSKRKSAQSRLKGLAVPHSELKRIVEEF
;
A
#
# COMPACT_ATOMS: atom_id res chain seq x y z
N MET A 1 -33.09 3.84 -33.87
CA MET A 1 -33.60 2.46 -34.04
C MET A 1 -33.72 1.82 -32.67
N ALA A 2 -34.82 1.14 -32.37
CA ALA A 2 -35.03 0.56 -31.05
C ALA A 2 -34.20 -0.73 -30.90
N LEU A 3 -33.06 -0.64 -30.19
CA LEU A 3 -32.25 -1.80 -29.78
C LEU A 3 -33.10 -2.88 -29.08
N TYR A 4 -34.23 -2.50 -28.49
CA TYR A 4 -35.18 -3.36 -27.79
C TYR A 4 -35.92 -4.38 -28.67
N GLY A 5 -35.90 -4.23 -30.00
CA GLY A 5 -36.52 -5.17 -30.94
C GLY A 5 -35.58 -6.26 -31.46
N LEU A 6 -34.31 -6.26 -31.03
CA LEU A 6 -33.33 -7.21 -31.50
C LEU A 6 -33.53 -8.60 -30.87
N PRO A 7 -33.26 -9.70 -31.61
CA PRO A 7 -33.25 -11.04 -31.03
C PRO A 7 -32.23 -11.18 -29.89
N PRO A 8 -32.49 -12.03 -28.87
CA PRO A 8 -31.58 -12.25 -27.74
C PRO A 8 -30.16 -12.64 -28.16
N GLU A 9 -29.99 -13.34 -29.28
CA GLU A 9 -28.69 -13.73 -29.82
C GLU A 9 -27.87 -12.51 -30.25
N ILE A 10 -28.51 -11.53 -30.89
CA ILE A 10 -27.87 -10.27 -31.29
C ILE A 10 -27.55 -9.42 -30.06
N LEU A 11 -28.47 -9.36 -29.08
CA LEU A 11 -28.21 -8.68 -27.81
C LEU A 11 -27.02 -9.31 -27.06
N SER A 12 -26.90 -10.65 -27.09
CA SER A 12 -25.78 -11.37 -26.49
C SER A 12 -24.46 -11.05 -27.17
N LEU A 13 -24.43 -11.02 -28.51
CA LEU A 13 -23.24 -10.61 -29.27
C LEU A 13 -22.83 -9.17 -28.97
N ILE A 14 -23.79 -8.26 -28.84
CA ILE A 14 -23.53 -6.87 -28.44
C ILE A 14 -22.91 -6.82 -27.04
N LEU A 15 -23.48 -7.54 -26.07
CA LEU A 15 -22.95 -7.59 -24.70
C LEU A 15 -21.54 -8.20 -24.64
N GLN A 16 -21.25 -9.21 -25.45
CA GLN A 16 -19.93 -9.85 -25.54
C GLN A 16 -18.85 -8.98 -26.20
N ALA A 17 -19.25 -7.99 -27.00
CA ALA A 17 -18.34 -7.06 -27.67
C ALA A 17 -18.00 -5.82 -26.83
N ILE A 18 -18.43 -5.76 -25.57
CA ILE A 18 -18.11 -4.67 -24.65
C ILE A 18 -16.72 -4.88 -24.06
N ASP A 19 -15.94 -3.80 -23.98
CA ASP A 19 -14.54 -3.81 -23.51
C ASP A 19 -14.39 -3.25 -22.08
N SER A 20 -15.51 -2.99 -21.39
CA SER A 20 -15.52 -2.47 -20.01
C SER A 20 -16.67 -3.05 -19.21
N ILE A 21 -16.37 -3.58 -18.02
CA ILE A 21 -17.40 -4.08 -17.08
C ILE A 21 -18.34 -2.96 -16.63
N THR A 22 -17.84 -1.74 -16.49
CA THR A 22 -18.66 -0.57 -16.11
C THR A 22 -19.68 -0.23 -17.19
N ASP A 23 -19.28 -0.32 -18.46
CA ASP A 23 -20.18 -0.06 -19.58
C ASP A 23 -21.18 -1.21 -19.75
N LEU A 24 -20.77 -2.45 -19.51
CA LEU A 24 -21.68 -3.60 -19.41
C LEU A 24 -22.74 -3.36 -18.33
N HIS A 25 -22.34 -2.98 -17.12
CA HIS A 25 -23.25 -2.68 -16.02
C HIS A 25 -24.23 -1.56 -16.38
N SER A 26 -23.73 -0.49 -17.00
CA SER A 26 -24.55 0.64 -17.45
C SER A 26 -25.59 0.20 -18.48
N LEU A 27 -25.22 -0.66 -19.43
CA LEU A 27 -26.11 -1.15 -20.48
C LEU A 27 -27.21 -2.08 -19.95
N ILE A 28 -26.86 -3.02 -19.05
CA ILE A 28 -27.85 -3.92 -18.44
C ILE A 28 -28.77 -3.18 -17.48
N SER A 29 -28.26 -2.16 -16.77
CA SER A 29 -29.07 -1.34 -15.86
C SER A 29 -30.05 -0.45 -16.62
N GLY A 30 -29.66 0.02 -17.82
CA GLY A 30 -30.49 0.86 -18.66
C GLY A 30 -31.56 0.13 -19.48
N SER A 31 -31.56 -1.21 -19.52
CA SER A 31 -32.46 -1.98 -20.40
C SER A 31 -32.81 -3.37 -19.87
N VAL A 32 -34.10 -3.60 -19.67
CA VAL A 32 -34.65 -4.91 -19.27
C VAL A 32 -34.33 -6.01 -20.29
N ALA A 33 -34.29 -5.69 -21.59
CA ALA A 33 -33.97 -6.67 -22.62
C ALA A 33 -32.51 -7.14 -22.51
N PHE A 34 -31.56 -6.19 -22.36
CA PHE A 34 -30.15 -6.53 -22.13
C PHE A 34 -29.95 -7.27 -20.82
N TYR A 35 -30.63 -6.86 -19.74
CA TYR A 35 -30.56 -7.56 -18.46
C TYR A 35 -31.05 -9.01 -18.54
N ARG A 36 -32.18 -9.28 -19.22
CA ARG A 36 -32.69 -10.65 -19.42
C ARG A 36 -31.73 -11.52 -20.23
N THR A 37 -31.18 -10.97 -21.32
CA THR A 37 -30.17 -11.66 -22.12
C THR A 37 -28.91 -11.94 -21.31
N PHE A 38 -28.45 -10.97 -20.51
CA PHE A 38 -27.32 -11.13 -19.61
C PHE A 38 -27.55 -12.28 -18.61
N LEU A 39 -28.70 -12.30 -17.93
CA LEU A 39 -29.04 -13.38 -16.98
C LEU A 39 -29.07 -14.77 -17.62
N SER A 40 -29.41 -14.86 -18.91
CA SER A 40 -29.50 -16.13 -19.64
C SER A 40 -28.14 -16.66 -20.12
N SER A 41 -27.08 -15.83 -20.12
CA SER A 41 -25.76 -16.19 -20.65
C SER A 41 -24.62 -15.48 -19.90
N GLN A 42 -24.74 -15.38 -18.58
CA GLN A 42 -23.88 -14.55 -17.74
C GLN A 42 -22.41 -14.94 -17.88
N GLU A 43 -22.07 -16.22 -17.80
CA GLU A 43 -20.69 -16.70 -17.84
C GLU A 43 -20.02 -16.40 -19.18
N LEU A 44 -20.74 -16.63 -20.29
CA LEU A 44 -20.25 -16.35 -21.64
C LEU A 44 -20.00 -14.85 -21.82
N ILE A 45 -20.97 -14.03 -21.43
CA ILE A 45 -20.88 -12.57 -21.58
C ILE A 45 -19.74 -12.01 -20.73
N LEU A 46 -19.67 -12.35 -19.44
CA LEU A 46 -18.61 -11.87 -18.55
C LEU A 46 -17.23 -12.36 -19.02
N SER A 47 -17.12 -13.61 -19.47
CA SER A 47 -15.87 -14.14 -20.01
C SER A 47 -15.39 -13.36 -21.23
N SER A 48 -16.28 -13.05 -22.16
CA SER A 48 -15.95 -12.27 -23.36
C SER A 48 -15.57 -10.84 -22.99
N VAL A 49 -16.35 -10.17 -22.13
CA VAL A 49 -16.05 -8.80 -21.67
C VAL A 49 -14.71 -8.74 -20.96
N LEU A 50 -14.39 -9.70 -20.09
CA LEU A 50 -13.08 -9.77 -19.42
C LEU A 50 -11.91 -9.98 -20.38
N LYS A 51 -12.08 -10.82 -21.41
CA LYS A 51 -11.04 -11.04 -22.44
C LYS A 51 -10.78 -9.81 -23.29
N ASN A 52 -11.80 -8.97 -23.48
CA ASN A 52 -11.65 -7.72 -24.20
C ASN A 52 -11.06 -6.61 -23.30
N ALA A 53 -11.49 -6.55 -22.03
CA ALA A 53 -11.13 -5.50 -21.09
C ALA A 53 -9.72 -5.67 -20.49
N ILE A 54 -9.27 -6.91 -20.30
CA ILE A 54 -7.92 -7.22 -19.83
C ILE A 54 -7.01 -7.43 -21.04
N LEU A 55 -6.06 -6.53 -21.22
CA LEU A 55 -5.20 -6.57 -22.40
C LEU A 55 -4.30 -7.82 -22.41
N PRO A 56 -3.90 -8.31 -23.60
CA PRO A 56 -3.20 -9.59 -23.73
C PRO A 56 -1.94 -9.74 -22.87
N ASP A 57 -1.17 -8.67 -22.68
CA ASP A 57 0.03 -8.69 -21.84
C ASP A 57 -0.26 -8.66 -20.33
N ALA A 58 -1.46 -8.24 -19.93
CA ALA A 58 -1.91 -8.19 -18.55
C ALA A 58 -2.66 -9.46 -18.12
N LEU A 59 -3.31 -10.15 -19.07
CA LEU A 59 -4.17 -11.31 -18.80
C LEU A 59 -3.46 -12.47 -18.06
N PRO A 60 -2.23 -12.89 -18.42
CA PRO A 60 -1.55 -13.95 -17.68
C PRO A 60 -1.33 -13.61 -16.20
N HIS A 61 -1.08 -12.33 -15.90
CA HIS A 61 -0.89 -11.84 -14.52
C HIS A 61 -2.21 -11.77 -13.76
N ALA A 62 -3.30 -11.36 -14.41
CA ALA A 62 -4.63 -11.38 -13.81
C ALA A 62 -5.07 -12.80 -13.43
N LEU A 63 -4.83 -13.76 -14.32
CA LEU A 63 -5.12 -15.18 -14.06
C LEU A 63 -4.19 -15.76 -12.99
N ALA A 64 -2.90 -15.37 -12.97
CA ALA A 64 -1.98 -15.77 -11.91
C ALA A 64 -2.43 -15.22 -10.53
N ALA A 65 -2.87 -13.96 -10.46
CA ALA A 65 -3.35 -13.34 -9.22
C ALA A 65 -4.60 -14.03 -8.66
N LEU A 66 -5.40 -14.64 -9.53
CA LEU A 66 -6.59 -15.41 -9.17
C LEU A 66 -6.26 -16.82 -8.68
N ASN A 67 -5.18 -17.42 -9.20
CA ASN A 67 -4.70 -18.76 -8.88
C ASN A 67 -3.59 -18.79 -7.82
N ALA A 68 -3.14 -17.62 -7.34
CA ALA A 68 -2.16 -17.53 -6.28
C ALA A 68 -2.70 -18.19 -5.00
N PRO A 69 -1.86 -18.93 -4.26
CA PRO A 69 -2.30 -19.60 -3.04
C PRO A 69 -2.78 -18.56 -2.03
N ALA A 70 -3.93 -18.82 -1.40
CA ALA A 70 -4.37 -18.03 -0.25
C ALA A 70 -3.47 -18.33 0.94
N ALA A 71 -3.27 -17.34 1.83
CA ALA A 71 -2.73 -17.59 3.15
C ALA A 71 -3.64 -18.62 3.84
N SER A 72 -3.09 -19.78 4.18
CA SER A 72 -3.80 -20.78 4.97
C SER A 72 -3.54 -20.49 6.44
N GLU A 73 -4.59 -20.47 7.28
CA GLU A 73 -4.50 -20.24 8.72
C GLU A 73 -3.50 -21.19 9.42
N ASP A 74 -3.32 -22.40 8.88
CA ASP A 74 -2.41 -23.42 9.39
C ASP A 74 -0.93 -23.18 9.04
N SER A 75 -0.63 -22.23 8.14
CA SER A 75 0.70 -22.04 7.55
C SER A 75 1.51 -20.95 8.25
N ARG A 76 1.65 -21.04 9.58
CA ARG A 76 2.52 -20.15 10.37
C ARG A 76 4.02 -20.45 10.18
N ILE A 77 4.39 -21.37 9.29
CA ILE A 77 5.77 -21.86 9.14
C ILE A 77 6.12 -22.02 7.66
N ALA A 78 7.15 -21.27 7.24
CA ALA A 78 7.93 -21.42 6.01
C ALA A 78 7.15 -21.30 4.68
N LEU A 79 7.91 -21.08 3.61
CA LEU A 79 7.43 -21.17 2.23
C LEU A 79 6.62 -22.46 2.06
N THR A 80 5.31 -22.32 1.86
CA THR A 80 4.49 -23.48 1.54
C THR A 80 5.00 -24.08 0.24
N PRO A 81 5.19 -25.42 0.13
CA PRO A 81 5.53 -26.07 -1.12
C PRO A 81 4.64 -25.61 -2.29
N GLU A 82 3.38 -25.28 -1.98
CA GLU A 82 2.37 -24.72 -2.86
C GLU A 82 2.81 -23.37 -3.46
N THR A 83 3.29 -22.42 -2.64
CA THR A 83 3.79 -21.12 -3.14
C THR A 83 4.99 -21.30 -4.06
N LYS A 84 5.90 -22.22 -3.74
CA LYS A 84 7.04 -22.51 -4.62
C LYS A 84 6.58 -23.06 -5.97
N VAL A 85 5.69 -24.07 -5.95
CA VAL A 85 5.13 -24.67 -7.16
C VAL A 85 4.36 -23.64 -7.99
N PHE A 86 3.61 -22.76 -7.34
CA PHE A 86 2.91 -21.66 -7.99
C PHE A 86 3.87 -20.71 -8.69
N LEU A 87 4.92 -20.23 -8.01
CA LEU A 87 5.90 -19.32 -8.60
C LEU A 87 6.68 -19.98 -9.74
N ASP A 88 7.09 -21.24 -9.58
CA ASP A 88 7.73 -21.99 -10.65
C ASP A 88 6.78 -22.14 -11.86
N HIS A 89 5.49 -22.38 -11.63
CA HIS A 89 4.49 -22.38 -12.70
C HIS A 89 4.39 -21.01 -13.39
N TYR A 90 4.21 -19.94 -12.62
CA TYR A 90 4.08 -18.56 -13.09
C TYR A 90 5.25 -18.12 -13.96
N PHE A 91 6.49 -18.43 -13.57
CA PHE A 91 7.70 -18.07 -14.34
C PHE A 91 8.06 -19.08 -15.46
N SER A 92 7.45 -20.27 -15.51
CA SER A 92 7.77 -21.30 -16.52
C SER A 92 7.13 -21.10 -17.90
N ASN A 93 6.54 -19.93 -18.17
CA ASN A 93 5.72 -19.65 -19.37
C ASN A 93 4.48 -20.58 -19.54
N LYS A 94 4.15 -21.38 -18.53
CA LYS A 94 2.88 -22.12 -18.51
C LYS A 94 1.74 -21.13 -18.27
N ARG A 95 0.75 -21.15 -19.17
CA ARG A 95 -0.39 -20.24 -19.08
C ARG A 95 -1.44 -20.82 -18.15
N PHE A 96 -1.88 -20.03 -17.18
CA PHE A 96 -3.11 -20.28 -16.45
C PHE A 96 -4.29 -20.28 -17.44
N GLY A 97 -5.17 -21.28 -17.30
CA GLY A 97 -6.38 -21.35 -18.12
C GLY A 97 -7.34 -20.23 -17.78
N PHE A 98 -8.04 -19.69 -18.78
CA PHE A 98 -9.15 -18.77 -18.52
C PHE A 98 -10.28 -19.56 -17.83
N PRO A 99 -10.89 -19.03 -16.76
CA PRO A 99 -11.90 -19.76 -16.01
C PRO A 99 -13.16 -20.03 -16.82
N SER A 100 -13.76 -21.20 -16.58
CA SER A 100 -15.05 -21.59 -17.17
C SER A 100 -16.17 -21.63 -16.14
N ASP A 101 -15.84 -21.68 -14.85
CA ASP A 101 -16.80 -21.67 -13.76
C ASP A 101 -17.21 -20.25 -13.37
N ARG A 102 -18.47 -20.11 -12.96
CA ARG A 102 -19.08 -18.82 -12.64
C ARG A 102 -18.38 -18.10 -11.49
N ASP A 103 -18.01 -18.81 -10.43
CA ASP A 103 -17.41 -18.23 -9.23
C ASP A 103 -16.07 -17.56 -9.56
N THR A 104 -15.21 -18.28 -10.26
CA THR A 104 -13.89 -17.79 -10.66
C THR A 104 -13.99 -16.64 -11.67
N ILE A 105 -14.96 -16.67 -12.59
CA ILE A 105 -15.26 -15.54 -13.48
C ILE A 105 -15.71 -14.30 -12.68
N VAL A 106 -16.56 -14.47 -11.67
CA VAL A 106 -17.01 -13.36 -10.81
C VAL A 106 -15.84 -12.79 -10.01
N ARG A 107 -14.99 -13.64 -9.42
CA ARG A 107 -13.79 -13.20 -8.69
C ARG A 107 -12.83 -12.42 -9.60
N LEU A 108 -12.60 -12.89 -10.82
CA LEU A 108 -11.81 -12.17 -11.82
C LEU A 108 -12.46 -10.83 -12.21
N SER A 109 -13.79 -10.79 -12.33
CA SER A 109 -14.55 -9.56 -12.58
C SER A 109 -14.36 -8.54 -11.45
N CYS A 110 -14.48 -8.97 -10.20
CA CYS A 110 -14.26 -8.11 -9.04
C CYS A 110 -12.84 -7.54 -9.00
N LEU A 111 -11.82 -8.40 -9.17
CA LEU A 111 -10.43 -7.96 -9.23
C LEU A 111 -10.21 -6.95 -10.36
N HIS A 112 -10.74 -7.21 -11.56
CA HIS A 112 -10.58 -6.31 -12.69
C HIS A 112 -11.29 -4.97 -12.51
N ILE A 113 -12.48 -4.93 -11.89
CA ILE A 113 -13.17 -3.68 -11.54
C ILE A 113 -12.29 -2.83 -10.62
N ARG A 114 -11.71 -3.44 -9.58
CA ARG A 114 -10.83 -2.77 -8.62
C ARG A 114 -9.59 -2.21 -9.31
N VAL A 115 -8.89 -3.04 -10.09
CA VAL A 115 -7.71 -2.62 -10.87
C VAL A 115 -8.07 -1.51 -11.85
N SER A 116 -9.19 -1.59 -12.57
CA SER A 116 -9.59 -0.56 -13.53
C SER A 116 -9.82 0.80 -12.85
N ARG A 117 -10.44 0.81 -11.67
CA ARG A 117 -10.62 2.04 -10.88
C ARG A 117 -9.28 2.63 -10.43
N PHE A 118 -8.34 1.79 -10.00
CA PHE A 118 -7.00 2.26 -9.65
C PHE A 118 -6.21 2.74 -10.88
N VAL A 119 -6.36 2.11 -12.05
CA VAL A 119 -5.73 2.59 -13.29
C VAL A 119 -6.26 3.97 -13.67
N ASP A 120 -7.58 4.15 -13.67
CA ASP A 120 -8.22 5.42 -14.01
C ASP A 120 -7.76 6.54 -13.08
N ASP A 121 -7.71 6.29 -11.77
CA ASP A 121 -7.23 7.28 -10.81
C ASP A 121 -5.71 7.50 -10.90
N TYR A 122 -4.90 6.44 -11.00
CA TYR A 122 -3.46 6.55 -11.17
C TYR A 122 -3.13 7.46 -12.34
N PHE A 123 -3.80 7.24 -13.47
CA PHE A 123 -3.67 8.07 -14.65
C PHE A 123 -4.06 9.53 -14.37
N ALA A 124 -5.20 9.76 -13.72
CA ALA A 124 -5.63 11.11 -13.36
C ALA A 124 -4.61 11.80 -12.43
N GLN A 125 -4.03 11.08 -11.46
CA GLN A 125 -3.07 11.60 -10.50
C GLN A 125 -1.71 11.91 -11.15
N ALA A 126 -1.17 11.00 -11.96
CA ALA A 126 0.13 11.14 -12.61
C ALA A 126 0.22 12.40 -13.48
N PHE A 127 -0.93 12.87 -13.99
CA PHE A 127 -1.05 14.05 -14.84
C PHE A 127 -1.67 15.27 -14.16
N ARG A 128 -1.90 15.24 -12.85
CA ARG A 128 -2.38 16.45 -12.15
C ARG A 128 -1.39 17.59 -12.36
N PRO A 129 -1.85 18.77 -12.85
CA PRO A 129 -0.97 19.91 -13.05
C PRO A 129 -0.20 20.25 -11.77
N ILE A 130 1.10 20.48 -11.89
CA ILE A 130 1.96 20.88 -10.77
C ILE A 130 1.41 22.12 -10.04
N LYS A 131 0.64 22.96 -10.74
CA LYS A 131 0.05 24.20 -10.20
C LYS A 131 -1.19 23.97 -9.33
N THR A 132 -1.89 22.84 -9.45
CA THR A 132 -3.05 22.50 -8.60
C THR A 132 -2.65 21.71 -7.34
N VAL A 133 -1.36 21.58 -7.08
CA VAL A 133 -0.78 20.79 -5.99
C VAL A 133 -1.23 21.21 -4.59
N HIS A 134 -1.66 22.45 -4.38
CA HIS A 134 -2.24 22.84 -3.09
C HIS A 134 -3.56 22.09 -2.77
N GLN A 135 -4.18 21.44 -3.76
CA GLN A 135 -5.33 20.53 -3.66
C GLN A 135 -4.91 19.05 -3.87
N LEU A 136 -3.68 18.69 -3.47
CA LEU A 136 -3.17 17.31 -3.61
C LEU A 136 -4.05 16.28 -2.93
N ARG A 137 -4.70 16.65 -1.83
CA ARG A 137 -5.53 15.74 -1.06
C ARG A 137 -6.74 15.33 -1.89
N ARG A 138 -6.88 14.03 -2.12
CA ARG A 138 -8.10 13.48 -2.70
C ARG A 138 -9.22 13.72 -1.72
N ASP A 139 -10.36 14.12 -2.24
CA ASP A 139 -11.58 13.95 -1.49
C ASP A 139 -11.94 12.46 -1.54
N LEU A 140 -11.46 11.72 -0.54
CA LEU A 140 -11.72 10.29 -0.43
C LEU A 140 -13.22 9.99 -0.23
N SER A 141 -14.00 10.97 0.22
CA SER A 141 -15.47 10.81 0.32
C SER A 141 -16.16 10.74 -1.05
N VAL A 142 -15.47 11.16 -2.12
CA VAL A 142 -15.99 11.19 -3.51
C VAL A 142 -15.29 10.15 -4.40
N TRP A 143 -14.41 9.33 -3.82
CA TRP A 143 -13.52 8.41 -4.53
C TRP A 143 -14.23 7.28 -5.29
N PRO A 144 -13.86 7.10 -6.56
CA PRO A 144 -14.53 7.70 -7.69
C PRO A 144 -15.89 7.02 -7.91
N ILE A 145 -16.96 7.56 -7.33
CA ILE A 145 -18.32 7.15 -7.72
C ILE A 145 -18.73 7.85 -9.03
N GLN A 146 -18.02 8.91 -9.45
CA GLN A 146 -18.31 9.64 -10.68
C GLN A 146 -17.08 9.72 -11.58
N ARG A 147 -17.16 9.14 -12.79
CA ARG A 147 -16.37 9.61 -13.93
C ARG A 147 -16.70 11.09 -14.07
N SER A 148 -15.79 11.96 -13.67
CA SER A 148 -15.95 13.40 -13.82
C SER A 148 -16.21 13.72 -15.29
N SER A 149 -17.48 13.90 -15.64
CA SER A 149 -17.90 14.65 -16.82
C SER A 149 -17.64 16.14 -16.58
N ALA A 150 -16.42 16.47 -16.12
CA ALA A 150 -15.92 17.82 -16.02
C ALA A 150 -15.46 18.28 -17.40
N ALA A 151 -16.33 18.16 -18.39
CA ALA A 151 -16.37 19.09 -19.50
C ALA A 151 -17.07 20.36 -19.00
N SER A 152 -16.49 21.04 -18.01
CA SER A 152 -16.87 22.42 -17.69
C SER A 152 -15.95 23.32 -18.47
N GLU A 153 -16.47 23.77 -19.61
CA GLU A 153 -16.43 25.14 -20.07
C GLU A 153 -15.65 26.07 -19.14
N HIS A 154 -14.40 26.39 -19.45
CA HIS A 154 -13.74 27.69 -19.24
C HIS A 154 -12.45 27.65 -20.06
N GLY A 155 -12.53 28.21 -21.27
CA GLY A 155 -11.51 28.12 -22.31
C GLY A 155 -10.16 28.68 -21.88
N THR A 156 -9.28 27.81 -21.41
CA THR A 156 -7.84 28.09 -21.29
C THR A 156 -7.07 26.84 -21.67
N SER A 157 -6.45 26.87 -22.85
CA SER A 157 -5.31 26.11 -23.44
C SER A 157 -4.73 24.83 -22.78
N ALA A 158 -5.44 24.09 -21.93
CA ALA A 158 -4.99 22.85 -21.28
C ALA A 158 -5.29 21.59 -22.12
N SER A 159 -5.29 21.73 -23.45
CA SER A 159 -5.92 20.77 -24.37
C SER A 159 -5.03 19.61 -24.84
N GLN A 160 -3.78 19.49 -24.39
CA GLN A 160 -2.88 18.41 -24.84
C GLN A 160 -2.68 17.26 -23.85
N VAL A 161 -2.96 17.46 -22.56
CA VAL A 161 -2.73 16.44 -21.51
C VAL A 161 -3.92 15.48 -21.36
N SER A 162 -5.06 15.76 -21.99
CA SER A 162 -6.31 14.98 -21.86
C SER A 162 -6.45 13.80 -22.83
N SER A 163 -5.39 13.43 -23.56
CA SER A 163 -5.45 12.27 -24.45
C SER A 163 -5.69 11.00 -23.64
N PRO A 164 -6.65 10.14 -24.03
CA PRO A 164 -6.90 8.88 -23.33
C PRO A 164 -5.64 8.00 -23.33
N LEU A 165 -5.58 7.05 -22.39
CA LEU A 165 -4.51 6.06 -22.36
C LEU A 165 -4.44 5.33 -23.70
N SER A 166 -3.23 5.19 -24.23
CA SER A 166 -3.01 4.26 -25.34
C SER A 166 -3.25 2.82 -24.87
N ALA A 167 -3.51 1.90 -25.80
CA ALA A 167 -3.62 0.47 -25.46
C ALA A 167 -2.33 -0.05 -24.79
N THR A 168 -1.16 0.42 -25.22
CA THR A 168 0.12 0.01 -24.62
C THR A 168 0.26 0.56 -23.20
N GLU A 169 -0.06 1.83 -22.97
CA GLU A 169 -0.02 2.44 -21.64
C GLU A 169 -0.95 1.69 -20.68
N LEU A 170 -2.19 1.45 -21.12
CA LEU A 170 -3.17 0.68 -20.36
C LEU A 170 -2.67 -0.74 -20.06
N ALA A 171 -2.05 -1.43 -21.03
CA ALA A 171 -1.51 -2.78 -20.84
C ALA A 171 -0.41 -2.81 -19.78
N ARG A 172 0.52 -1.85 -19.81
CA ARG A 172 1.62 -1.77 -18.83
C ARG A 172 1.08 -1.51 -17.42
N ILE A 173 0.13 -0.59 -17.28
CA ILE A 173 -0.46 -0.27 -15.97
C ILE A 173 -1.25 -1.46 -15.44
N GLN A 174 -2.15 -2.06 -16.24
CA GLN A 174 -2.91 -3.25 -15.84
C GLN A 174 -1.97 -4.38 -15.41
N ARG A 175 -0.94 -4.67 -16.22
CA ARG A 175 0.07 -5.68 -15.90
C ARG A 175 0.75 -5.40 -14.57
N ALA A 176 1.15 -4.16 -14.31
CA ALA A 176 1.82 -3.77 -13.08
C ALA A 176 0.94 -4.02 -11.85
N PHE A 177 -0.33 -3.61 -11.88
CA PHE A 177 -1.28 -3.86 -10.80
C PHE A 177 -1.51 -5.35 -10.57
N TYR A 178 -1.73 -6.14 -11.63
CA TYR A 178 -1.91 -7.59 -11.46
C TYR A 178 -0.65 -8.28 -10.95
N ARG A 179 0.54 -7.88 -11.42
CA ARG A 179 1.79 -8.45 -10.94
C ARG A 179 2.08 -8.07 -9.49
N TYR A 180 1.75 -6.83 -9.10
CA TYR A 180 1.78 -6.40 -7.71
C TYR A 180 0.85 -7.26 -6.84
N GLU A 181 -0.37 -7.54 -7.32
CA GLU A 181 -1.32 -8.42 -6.65
C GLU A 181 -0.81 -9.87 -6.53
N VAL A 182 -0.19 -10.41 -7.60
CA VAL A 182 0.50 -11.73 -7.54
C VAL A 182 1.57 -11.72 -6.44
N TYR A 183 2.37 -10.65 -6.34
CA TYR A 183 3.42 -10.53 -5.33
C TYR A 183 2.84 -10.49 -3.92
N CYS A 184 1.78 -9.70 -3.67
CA CYS A 184 1.08 -9.67 -2.38
C CYS A 184 0.60 -11.06 -1.95
N LYS A 185 -0.03 -11.80 -2.87
CA LYS A 185 -0.57 -13.15 -2.59
C LYS A 185 0.49 -14.23 -2.48
N ALA A 186 1.59 -14.12 -3.22
CA ALA A 186 2.71 -15.06 -3.13
C ALA A 186 3.48 -14.89 -1.80
N PHE A 187 3.46 -13.70 -1.23
CA PHE A 187 4.14 -13.36 0.02
C PHE A 187 3.17 -12.71 1.01
N PRO A 188 2.18 -13.47 1.52
CA PRO A 188 1.15 -12.92 2.40
C PRO A 188 1.72 -12.46 3.74
N ALA A 189 1.01 -11.55 4.41
CA ALA A 189 1.32 -11.16 5.77
C ALA A 189 0.98 -12.30 6.75
N ASP A 190 1.67 -12.34 7.89
CA ASP A 190 1.20 -13.15 9.02
C ASP A 190 -0.02 -12.44 9.64
N ASP A 191 -1.09 -13.20 9.85
CA ASP A 191 -2.35 -12.70 10.43
C ASP A 191 -2.23 -12.43 11.94
N SER A 192 -1.07 -12.70 12.56
CA SER A 192 -0.83 -12.36 13.95
C SER A 192 -0.73 -10.84 14.16
N PRO A 193 -1.18 -10.29 15.31
CA PRO A 193 -1.11 -8.85 15.60
C PRO A 193 0.32 -8.30 15.70
N PHE A 194 1.32 -9.18 15.76
CA PHE A 194 2.75 -8.86 15.69
C PHE A 194 3.40 -9.45 14.43
N GLY A 195 2.57 -9.74 13.42
CA GLY A 195 2.90 -10.55 12.27
C GLY A 195 3.94 -9.90 11.39
N GLY A 196 5.15 -10.43 11.46
CA GLY A 196 6.21 -10.09 10.53
C GLY A 196 6.00 -10.75 9.17
N SER A 197 6.96 -10.57 8.27
CA SER A 197 6.95 -11.31 7.01
C SER A 197 7.25 -12.79 7.25
N LEU A 198 6.44 -13.68 6.68
CA LEU A 198 6.68 -15.12 6.68
C LEU A 198 8.01 -15.49 5.99
N LEU A 199 8.49 -14.64 5.08
CA LEU A 199 9.73 -14.83 4.34
C LEU A 199 10.63 -13.57 4.38
N PRO A 200 11.93 -13.70 4.65
CA PRO A 200 12.85 -12.57 4.59
C PRO A 200 12.90 -11.94 3.18
N SER A 201 13.19 -10.64 3.11
CA SER A 201 13.22 -9.85 1.87
C SER A 201 14.17 -10.42 0.82
N ALA A 202 15.33 -10.93 1.23
CA ALA A 202 16.28 -11.57 0.33
C ALA A 202 15.68 -12.78 -0.40
N TYR A 203 14.83 -13.56 0.27
CA TYR A 203 14.14 -14.69 -0.34
C TYR A 203 13.03 -14.22 -1.28
N GLN A 204 12.25 -13.21 -0.88
CA GLN A 204 11.23 -12.62 -1.76
C GLN A 204 11.86 -12.09 -3.05
N ALA A 205 13.01 -11.40 -2.93
CA ALA A 205 13.78 -10.91 -4.06
C ALA A 205 14.26 -12.05 -4.99
N ASN A 206 14.93 -13.06 -4.44
CA ASN A 206 15.44 -14.18 -5.20
C ASN A 206 14.34 -15.01 -5.88
N MET A 207 13.21 -15.19 -5.20
CA MET A 207 12.14 -16.04 -5.70
C MET A 207 11.26 -15.37 -6.75
N PHE A 208 11.17 -14.02 -6.71
CA PHE A 208 10.28 -13.25 -7.57
C PHE A 208 11.00 -12.15 -8.34
N LEU A 209 11.55 -11.15 -7.66
CA LEU A 209 12.06 -9.93 -8.30
C LEU A 209 13.26 -10.19 -9.22
N GLU A 210 14.13 -11.14 -8.88
CA GLU A 210 15.25 -11.56 -9.73
C GLU A 210 14.82 -12.26 -11.03
N LYS A 211 13.58 -12.72 -11.09
CA LYS A 211 12.98 -13.39 -12.26
C LYS A 211 12.12 -12.44 -13.10
N VAL A 212 11.93 -11.19 -12.65
CA VAL A 212 11.17 -10.15 -13.33
C VAL A 212 12.14 -9.16 -13.98
N GLU A 213 11.78 -8.63 -15.15
CA GLU A 213 12.63 -7.66 -15.83
C GLU A 213 12.72 -6.35 -15.02
N CYS A 214 13.85 -5.65 -15.08
CA CYS A 214 14.09 -4.52 -14.17
C CYS A 214 13.10 -3.35 -14.34
N TRP A 215 12.61 -3.10 -15.56
CA TRP A 215 11.56 -2.10 -15.78
C TRP A 215 10.20 -2.55 -15.26
N GLU A 216 9.93 -3.86 -15.27
CA GLU A 216 8.71 -4.45 -14.72
C GLU A 216 8.70 -4.41 -13.19
N VAL A 217 9.88 -4.54 -12.56
CA VAL A 217 10.06 -4.28 -11.13
C VAL A 217 9.77 -2.81 -10.84
N GLU A 218 10.26 -1.88 -11.66
CA GLU A 218 9.95 -0.44 -11.50
C GLU A 218 8.47 -0.12 -11.71
N GLU A 219 7.79 -0.80 -12.65
CA GLU A 219 6.33 -0.73 -12.81
C GLU A 219 5.62 -1.09 -11.49
N MET A 220 6.05 -2.17 -10.81
CA MET A 220 5.52 -2.54 -9.50
C MET A 220 5.85 -1.49 -8.42
N SER A 221 7.04 -0.91 -8.44
CA SER A 221 7.43 0.17 -7.51
C SER A 221 6.55 1.42 -7.67
N CYS A 222 6.19 1.78 -8.91
CA CYS A 222 5.27 2.88 -9.18
C CYS A 222 3.87 2.58 -8.61
N VAL A 223 3.37 1.35 -8.78
CA VAL A 223 2.09 0.91 -8.19
C VAL A 223 2.15 0.96 -6.67
N HIS A 224 3.22 0.43 -6.06
CA HIS A 224 3.39 0.46 -4.61
C HIS A 224 3.37 1.90 -4.07
N MET A 225 4.15 2.80 -4.67
CA MET A 225 4.18 4.21 -4.28
C MET A 225 2.80 4.86 -4.39
N TYR A 226 2.06 4.57 -5.46
CA TYR A 226 0.70 5.06 -5.63
C TYR A 226 -0.24 4.56 -4.53
N LEU A 227 -0.22 3.26 -4.25
CA LEU A 227 -1.05 2.63 -3.22
C LEU A 227 -0.67 3.15 -1.82
N SER A 228 0.62 3.31 -1.53
CA SER A 228 1.13 3.89 -0.28
C SER A 228 0.65 5.34 -0.12
N SER A 229 0.53 6.09 -1.23
CA SER A 229 0.02 7.46 -1.18
C SER A 229 -1.47 7.50 -0.80
N LEU A 230 -2.26 6.53 -1.26
CA LEU A 230 -3.68 6.42 -0.93
C LEU A 230 -3.87 6.13 0.55
N ILE A 231 -3.13 5.16 1.09
CA ILE A 231 -3.16 4.83 2.52
C ILE A 231 -2.66 6.02 3.35
N GLY A 232 -1.56 6.67 2.94
CA GLY A 232 -1.06 7.87 3.61
C GLY A 232 -2.10 8.98 3.68
N GLU A 233 -2.87 9.21 2.60
CA GLU A 233 -3.96 10.19 2.60
C GLU A 233 -5.12 9.81 3.52
N VAL A 234 -5.43 8.52 3.62
CA VAL A 234 -6.40 7.99 4.59
C VAL A 234 -5.95 8.30 6.01
N LEU A 235 -4.72 7.95 6.36
CA LEU A 235 -4.16 8.17 7.71
C LEU A 235 -4.10 9.66 8.05
N ASP A 236 -3.66 10.50 7.10
CA ASP A 236 -3.65 11.95 7.29
C ASP A 236 -5.06 12.50 7.51
N SER A 237 -6.10 11.92 6.88
CA SER A 237 -7.50 12.32 7.05
C SER A 237 -8.02 12.01 8.44
N LEU A 238 -7.68 10.83 8.95
CA LEU A 238 -7.98 10.45 10.32
C LEU A 238 -7.26 11.34 11.33
N GLU A 239 -5.98 11.61 11.11
CA GLU A 239 -5.18 12.52 11.94
C GLU A 239 -5.79 13.93 11.99
N ASP A 240 -6.20 14.48 10.83
CA ASP A 240 -6.83 15.79 10.75
C ASP A 240 -8.16 15.87 11.50
N ARG A 241 -8.98 14.82 11.40
CA ARG A 241 -10.24 14.74 12.13
C ARG A 241 -10.01 14.58 13.64
N PHE A 242 -9.03 13.77 14.06
CA PHE A 242 -8.65 13.63 15.46
C PHE A 242 -8.22 14.99 16.05
N VAL A 243 -7.33 15.71 15.37
CA VAL A 243 -6.93 17.07 15.78
C VAL A 243 -8.13 18.00 15.87
N SER A 244 -9.05 17.95 14.90
CA SER A 244 -10.26 18.78 14.92
C SER A 244 -11.17 18.45 16.10
N ALA A 245 -11.31 17.18 16.47
CA ALA A 245 -12.14 16.75 17.59
C ALA A 245 -11.55 17.21 18.93
N VAL A 246 -10.24 17.06 19.12
CA VAL A 246 -9.52 17.58 20.29
C VAL A 246 -9.69 19.09 20.42
N LEU A 247 -9.51 19.84 19.33
CA LEU A 247 -9.65 21.30 19.34
C LEU A 247 -11.10 21.77 19.56
N SER A 248 -12.08 20.92 19.27
CA SER A 248 -13.51 21.21 19.48
C SER A 248 -14.00 20.78 20.87
N SER A 249 -13.16 20.09 21.65
CA SER A 249 -13.54 19.65 22.99
C SER A 249 -13.71 20.84 23.93
N ALA A 250 -14.82 20.86 24.66
CA ALA A 250 -15.10 21.88 25.66
C ALA A 250 -14.17 21.80 26.89
N ALA A 251 -13.48 20.67 27.07
CA ALA A 251 -12.60 20.41 28.21
C ALA A 251 -11.11 20.71 27.91
N LEU A 252 -10.82 21.40 26.80
CA LEU A 252 -9.47 21.72 26.38
C LEU A 252 -8.84 22.79 27.29
N GLU A 253 -7.67 22.49 27.86
CA GLU A 253 -6.89 23.45 28.66
C GLU A 253 -5.54 23.76 28.01
N HIS A 254 -5.06 24.99 28.22
CA HIS A 254 -3.70 25.37 27.86
C HIS A 254 -2.76 24.89 28.96
N SER A 255 -1.82 24.02 28.62
CA SER A 255 -0.81 23.59 29.58
C SER A 255 0.23 24.69 29.78
N PRO A 256 0.53 25.11 31.02
CA PRO A 256 1.70 25.93 31.28
C PRO A 256 2.96 25.15 30.86
N PRO A 257 3.99 25.83 30.32
CA PRO A 257 5.23 25.15 29.94
C PRO A 257 5.84 24.46 31.16
N ARG A 258 5.75 23.13 31.22
CA ARG A 258 6.42 22.35 32.26
C ARG A 258 7.92 22.48 32.03
N HIS A 259 8.63 23.02 33.01
CA HIS A 259 10.07 22.81 33.11
C HIS A 259 10.27 21.31 33.34
N LEU A 260 10.72 20.59 32.30
CA LEU A 260 11.05 19.17 32.40
C LEU A 260 11.88 18.96 33.68
N PRO A 261 11.43 18.10 34.63
CA PRO A 261 12.33 17.69 35.69
C PRO A 261 13.54 17.07 35.00
N GLN A 262 14.74 17.58 35.31
CA GLN A 262 15.97 16.98 34.83
C GLN A 262 15.90 15.48 35.13
N TRP A 263 15.67 14.67 34.10
CA TRP A 263 15.82 13.24 34.18
C TRP A 263 17.26 13.02 34.62
N ARG A 264 17.44 12.70 35.91
CA ARG A 264 18.75 12.29 36.41
C ARG A 264 19.06 11.02 35.68
N HIS A 265 19.92 11.11 34.66
CA HIS A 265 20.63 9.95 34.16
C HIS A 265 21.24 9.28 35.39
N HIS A 266 20.71 8.12 35.77
CA HIS A 266 21.40 7.26 36.71
C HIS A 266 22.75 6.94 36.07
N ALA A 267 23.81 7.49 36.66
CA ALA A 267 25.17 7.18 36.28
C ALA A 267 25.34 5.65 36.33
N PRO A 268 26.05 5.04 35.37
CA PRO A 268 26.33 3.62 35.42
C PRO A 268 27.13 3.33 36.69
N SER A 269 26.66 2.37 37.48
CA SER A 269 27.44 1.80 38.58
C SER A 269 28.76 1.25 38.01
N PRO A 270 29.91 1.50 38.64
CA PRO A 270 31.17 0.96 38.17
C PRO A 270 31.20 -0.56 38.33
N ASP A 271 31.53 -1.26 37.25
CA ASP A 271 31.78 -2.71 37.22
C ASP A 271 32.87 -3.11 38.22
N PRO A 272 32.69 -4.23 38.95
CA PRO A 272 33.80 -4.86 39.65
C PRO A 272 34.67 -5.63 38.65
N THR A 273 35.91 -5.18 38.54
CA THR A 273 37.04 -5.92 37.97
C THR A 273 37.16 -7.33 38.53
N GLY A 274 36.93 -8.35 37.70
CA GLY A 274 37.26 -9.75 37.97
C GLY A 274 37.61 -10.45 36.66
N GLY A 275 38.91 -10.67 36.42
CA GLY A 275 39.42 -11.30 35.21
C GLY A 275 39.06 -12.80 35.09
N PRO A 276 39.04 -13.36 33.87
CA PRO A 276 38.62 -14.73 33.64
C PRO A 276 39.76 -15.72 33.93
N GLN A 277 39.56 -16.62 34.90
CA GLN A 277 40.34 -17.85 34.99
C GLN A 277 39.73 -18.93 34.10
N ILE A 278 40.55 -19.42 33.17
CA ILE A 278 40.32 -20.59 32.35
C ILE A 278 40.43 -21.83 33.23
N LEU A 279 39.37 -22.64 33.32
CA LEU A 279 39.47 -24.03 33.78
C LEU A 279 38.62 -24.96 32.91
N ARG A 280 39.33 -25.83 32.20
CA ARG A 280 38.82 -27.07 31.59
C ARG A 280 38.24 -27.97 32.69
N GLY A 281 37.08 -28.56 32.44
CA GLY A 281 36.50 -29.59 33.30
C GLY A 281 35.45 -30.44 32.59
N THR A 282 35.75 -31.72 32.47
CA THR A 282 35.09 -32.83 31.77
C THR A 282 33.67 -33.14 32.24
N ILE A 283 32.82 -33.60 31.31
CA ILE A 283 31.49 -34.18 31.51
C ILE A 283 31.62 -35.63 32.02
N VAL A 284 31.05 -35.98 33.18
CA VAL A 284 30.51 -37.32 33.52
C VAL A 284 29.45 -37.20 34.65
N GLY A 285 28.22 -37.66 34.38
CA GLY A 285 27.49 -38.67 35.17
C GLY A 285 26.79 -38.33 36.51
N HIS A 286 25.46 -38.49 36.46
CA HIS A 286 24.57 -39.22 37.38
C HIS A 286 24.15 -38.70 38.78
N SER A 287 22.83 -38.92 38.99
CA SER A 287 22.02 -39.28 40.16
C SER A 287 21.39 -38.19 41.05
N ASP A 288 20.06 -38.33 41.13
CA ASP A 288 19.11 -37.99 42.19
C ASP A 288 19.69 -37.62 43.55
N ASP A 289 19.14 -36.57 44.16
CA ASP A 289 18.51 -36.65 45.49
C ASP A 289 17.83 -35.33 45.88
N THR A 290 16.54 -35.44 46.23
CA THR A 290 15.76 -34.50 47.06
C THR A 290 16.44 -34.25 48.42
N PRO A 291 16.26 -33.06 49.05
CA PRO A 291 15.24 -33.00 50.11
C PRO A 291 14.56 -31.62 50.35
N ILE A 292 13.26 -31.69 50.63
CA ILE A 292 12.53 -31.17 51.81
C ILE A 292 12.96 -29.79 52.37
N TYR A 293 12.06 -28.79 52.23
CA TYR A 293 11.79 -27.81 53.28
C TYR A 293 10.30 -27.44 53.35
N SER A 294 9.81 -27.37 54.60
CA SER A 294 8.43 -27.22 55.06
C SER A 294 7.87 -25.79 54.96
N PRO A 295 6.53 -25.63 55.04
CA PRO A 295 5.85 -24.36 54.84
C PRO A 295 5.81 -23.51 56.12
N SER A 296 6.15 -22.23 56.01
CA SER A 296 5.94 -21.26 57.08
C SER A 296 4.53 -20.69 56.99
N THR A 297 3.75 -20.98 58.02
CA THR A 297 2.42 -20.43 58.30
C THR A 297 2.59 -19.11 59.04
N ALA A 298 2.13 -18.01 58.45
CA ALA A 298 1.89 -16.75 59.17
C ALA A 298 0.50 -16.22 58.82
N PRO A 299 -0.25 -15.66 59.79
CA PRO A 299 -1.69 -15.48 59.67
C PRO A 299 -2.07 -14.23 58.88
N LEU A 300 -3.08 -14.39 58.03
CA LEU A 300 -3.85 -13.32 57.41
C LEU A 300 -4.47 -12.42 58.50
N ALA A 301 -3.97 -11.20 58.61
CA ALA A 301 -4.73 -10.10 59.19
C ALA A 301 -5.59 -9.49 58.09
N SER A 302 -6.91 -9.68 58.19
CA SER A 302 -7.90 -8.99 57.37
C SER A 302 -7.91 -7.51 57.72
N HIS A 303 -7.19 -6.73 56.91
CA HIS A 303 -7.32 -5.29 56.89
C HIS A 303 -8.58 -4.94 56.09
N ASP A 304 -9.67 -4.70 56.82
CA ASP A 304 -10.89 -4.07 56.32
C ASP A 304 -10.54 -2.61 55.98
N GLY A 305 -10.08 -2.41 54.75
CA GLY A 305 -9.82 -1.11 54.17
C GLY A 305 -11.09 -0.62 53.51
N GLY A 306 -11.79 0.31 54.17
CA GLY A 306 -12.87 1.06 53.53
C GLY A 306 -12.36 1.64 52.21
N GLU A 307 -13.07 1.33 51.14
CA GLU A 307 -12.91 2.00 49.85
C GLU A 307 -13.29 3.47 50.04
N ASP A 308 -12.31 4.27 50.46
CA ASP A 308 -12.32 5.70 50.20
C ASP A 308 -12.39 5.84 48.68
N LEU A 309 -13.60 6.11 48.19
CA LEU A 309 -13.90 6.68 46.87
C LEU A 309 -13.19 8.04 46.78
N HIS A 310 -11.86 8.00 46.73
CA HIS A 310 -11.05 9.10 46.28
C HIS A 310 -11.54 9.41 44.88
N GLN A 311 -12.17 10.57 44.77
CA GLN A 311 -12.54 11.22 43.53
C GLN A 311 -11.24 11.40 42.74
N GLN A 312 -10.88 10.37 41.98
CA GLN A 312 -9.67 10.31 41.19
C GLN A 312 -9.82 11.43 40.16
N GLN A 313 -9.11 12.54 40.41
CA GLN A 313 -9.12 13.68 39.50
C GLN A 313 -8.71 13.16 38.13
N ASP A 314 -9.56 13.43 37.14
CA ASP A 314 -9.33 13.00 35.77
C ASP A 314 -7.97 13.56 35.31
N GLU A 315 -7.04 12.65 35.04
CA GLU A 315 -5.66 13.04 34.77
C GLU A 315 -5.60 13.81 33.45
N MET A 316 -4.98 14.99 33.46
CA MET A 316 -4.81 15.79 32.25
C MET A 316 -3.70 15.21 31.38
N VAL A 317 -4.04 14.80 30.17
CA VAL A 317 -3.09 14.28 29.18
C VAL A 317 -2.50 15.45 28.41
N ASN A 318 -1.19 15.68 28.56
CA ASN A 318 -0.47 16.70 27.83
C ASN A 318 0.03 16.14 26.49
N PHE A 319 -0.36 16.76 25.38
CA PHE A 319 0.06 16.32 24.05
C PHE A 319 1.56 16.43 23.80
N HIS A 320 2.31 17.19 24.62
CA HIS A 320 3.77 17.14 24.57
C HIS A 320 4.32 15.75 24.88
N ASP A 321 3.68 15.05 25.83
CA ASP A 321 4.10 13.75 26.37
C ASP A 321 3.26 12.60 25.79
N LEU A 322 2.52 12.83 24.69
CA LEU A 322 1.57 11.87 24.13
C LEU A 322 2.20 10.48 23.86
N ALA A 323 3.41 10.44 23.29
CA ALA A 323 4.08 9.18 22.98
C ALA A 323 4.33 8.35 24.25
N ALA A 324 4.92 8.96 25.28
CA ALA A 324 5.12 8.30 26.57
C ALA A 324 3.78 7.90 27.20
N TYR A 325 2.76 8.73 27.05
CA TYR A 325 1.43 8.43 27.56
C TYR A 325 0.82 7.17 26.93
N ILE A 326 0.94 7.01 25.61
CA ILE A 326 0.44 5.83 24.89
C ILE A 326 1.21 4.57 25.32
N GLU A 327 2.53 4.65 25.49
CA GLU A 327 3.35 3.51 25.95
C GLU A 327 2.88 2.92 27.30
N PHE A 328 2.30 3.73 28.18
CA PHE A 328 1.78 3.27 29.48
C PHE A 328 0.28 2.96 29.49
N ASN A 329 -0.45 3.23 28.40
CA ASN A 329 -1.90 3.11 28.35
C ASN A 329 -2.35 2.38 27.07
N ASP A 330 -2.57 1.07 27.20
CA ASP A 330 -2.88 0.19 26.06
C ASP A 330 -4.14 0.60 25.26
N GLU A 331 -5.07 1.34 25.89
CA GLU A 331 -6.27 1.83 25.21
C GLU A 331 -6.00 2.90 24.13
N PHE A 332 -4.79 3.45 24.06
CA PHE A 332 -4.40 4.48 23.10
C PHE A 332 -3.41 4.01 22.02
N HIS A 333 -3.08 2.71 21.92
CA HIS A 333 -2.12 2.15 20.93
C HIS A 333 -2.38 2.57 19.47
N GLY A 334 -3.62 2.91 19.10
CA GLY A 334 -3.92 3.41 17.74
C GLY A 334 -3.38 4.82 17.45
N LEU A 335 -3.07 5.61 18.48
CA LEU A 335 -2.59 6.99 18.34
C LEU A 335 -1.09 7.08 18.08
N ASP A 336 -0.35 5.97 18.15
CA ASP A 336 1.09 5.96 17.89
C ASP A 336 1.41 6.54 16.51
N LEU A 337 0.58 6.23 15.51
CA LEU A 337 0.67 6.75 14.14
C LEU A 337 0.52 8.28 14.04
N PHE A 338 0.02 8.95 15.08
CA PHE A 338 -0.20 10.39 15.15
C PHE A 338 0.83 11.12 16.04
N THR A 339 1.77 10.39 16.63
CA THR A 339 2.94 10.94 17.31
C THR A 339 3.97 11.48 16.29
N ASP A 340 4.91 12.31 16.74
CA ASP A 340 6.03 12.75 15.89
C ASP A 340 6.86 11.55 15.41
N PHE A 341 7.04 10.54 16.26
CA PHE A 341 7.78 9.32 15.96
C PHE A 341 7.03 8.43 14.97
N GLY A 342 5.79 8.05 15.28
CA GLY A 342 5.01 7.18 14.41
C GLY A 342 4.68 7.81 13.05
N LYS A 343 4.66 9.15 12.94
CA LYS A 343 4.55 9.83 11.65
C LYS A 343 5.83 9.72 10.81
N HIS A 344 7.00 9.80 11.45
CA HIS A 344 8.28 9.60 10.79
C HIS A 344 8.43 8.15 10.32
N ASP A 345 7.99 7.19 11.13
CA ASP A 345 8.14 5.75 10.86
C ASP A 345 6.90 5.13 10.17
N SER A 346 5.99 5.97 9.68
CA SER A 346 4.73 5.50 9.09
C SER A 346 4.87 4.74 7.78
N ASP A 347 6.04 4.79 7.15
CA ASP A 347 6.32 4.05 5.92
C ASP A 347 6.18 2.54 6.14
N GLU A 348 6.50 2.03 7.34
CA GLU A 348 6.40 0.61 7.68
C GLU A 348 4.93 0.12 7.77
N PRO A 349 4.03 0.73 8.59
CA PRO A 349 2.61 0.39 8.59
C PRO A 349 1.93 0.59 7.23
N ILE A 350 2.31 1.64 6.48
CA ILE A 350 1.79 1.88 5.14
C ILE A 350 2.22 0.76 4.19
N SER A 351 3.50 0.37 4.23
CA SER A 351 4.02 -0.75 3.44
C SER A 351 3.30 -2.05 3.79
N TYR A 352 3.07 -2.31 5.08
CA TYR A 352 2.26 -3.44 5.55
C TYR A 352 0.85 -3.43 4.97
N MET A 353 0.11 -2.33 5.09
CA MET A 353 -1.24 -2.21 4.51
C MET A 353 -1.25 -2.39 2.99
N CYS A 354 -0.26 -1.82 2.31
CA CYS A 354 -0.04 -1.98 0.88
C CYS A 354 0.12 -3.44 0.46
N SER A 355 0.70 -4.24 1.34
CA SER A 355 1.06 -5.63 1.10
C SER A 355 -0.12 -6.60 1.27
N LEU A 356 -1.22 -6.15 1.87
CA LEU A 356 -2.49 -6.87 1.98
C LEU A 356 -3.23 -6.94 0.63
N GLY A 357 -2.72 -6.24 -0.38
CA GLY A 357 -3.17 -6.34 -1.77
C GLY A 357 -4.21 -5.30 -2.16
N VAL A 358 -4.57 -5.34 -3.44
CA VAL A 358 -5.46 -4.39 -4.09
C VAL A 358 -6.87 -4.45 -3.48
N ASP A 359 -7.32 -5.62 -3.06
CA ASP A 359 -8.62 -5.85 -2.46
C ASP A 359 -8.77 -5.11 -1.13
N PHE A 360 -7.80 -5.27 -0.22
CA PHE A 360 -7.78 -4.59 1.07
C PHE A 360 -7.82 -3.06 0.91
N ILE A 361 -6.96 -2.52 0.05
CA ILE A 361 -6.85 -1.06 -0.14
C ILE A 361 -8.14 -0.51 -0.73
N TYR A 362 -8.73 -1.24 -1.67
CA TYR A 362 -10.00 -0.84 -2.25
C TYR A 362 -11.12 -0.79 -1.21
N ASP A 363 -11.21 -1.80 -0.36
CA ASP A 363 -12.21 -1.86 0.70
C ASP A 363 -11.94 -0.75 1.74
N LEU A 364 -10.69 -0.52 2.15
CA LEU A 364 -10.29 0.59 3.04
C LEU A 364 -10.73 1.98 2.51
N LEU A 365 -10.68 2.17 1.19
CA LEU A 365 -11.07 3.43 0.56
C LEU A 365 -12.59 3.61 0.47
N LEU A 366 -13.35 2.53 0.29
CA LEU A 366 -14.81 2.60 0.13
C LEU A 366 -15.59 2.51 1.44
N THR A 367 -15.00 1.93 2.47
CA THR A 367 -15.62 1.77 3.79
C THR A 367 -15.84 3.12 4.46
N ASP A 368 -16.85 3.18 5.33
CA ASP A 368 -17.13 4.40 6.07
C ASP A 368 -16.08 4.67 7.16
N ALA A 369 -16.24 5.77 7.89
CA ALA A 369 -15.29 6.15 8.93
C ALA A 369 -15.11 5.09 10.03
N GLN A 370 -16.20 4.43 10.42
CA GLN A 370 -16.21 3.48 11.53
C GLN A 370 -15.62 2.14 11.10
N GLU A 371 -16.03 1.63 9.95
CA GLU A 371 -15.49 0.38 9.42
C GLU A 371 -14.00 0.52 9.08
N ARG A 372 -13.59 1.69 8.58
CA ARG A 372 -12.17 2.00 8.37
C ARG A 372 -11.36 1.97 9.67
N LYS A 373 -11.91 2.50 10.77
CA LYS A 373 -11.26 2.41 12.10
C LYS A 373 -11.05 0.94 12.47
N ASP A 374 -12.08 0.12 12.32
CA ASP A 374 -12.02 -1.30 12.68
C ASP A 374 -10.97 -2.05 11.85
N ILE A 375 -10.86 -1.72 10.55
CA ILE A 375 -9.80 -2.26 9.68
C ILE A 375 -8.41 -1.83 10.16
N LEU A 376 -8.22 -0.53 10.43
CA LEU A 376 -6.90 0.02 10.76
C LEU A 376 -6.41 -0.36 12.16
N LYS A 377 -7.31 -0.67 13.09
CA LYS A 377 -6.96 -1.10 14.45
C LYS A 377 -6.01 -2.30 14.48
N TYR A 378 -6.09 -3.16 13.46
CA TYR A 378 -5.25 -4.36 13.34
C TYR A 378 -4.05 -4.17 12.40
N CYS A 379 -3.87 -2.97 11.83
CA CYS A 379 -2.86 -2.66 10.82
C CYS A 379 -1.68 -1.84 11.38
N THR A 380 -1.26 -2.15 12.61
CA THR A 380 -0.06 -1.54 13.23
C THR A 380 1.19 -2.41 13.07
N ALA A 381 1.05 -3.59 12.45
CA ALA A 381 2.16 -4.48 12.19
C ALA A 381 3.15 -3.85 11.18
N SER A 382 4.42 -4.15 11.37
CA SER A 382 5.49 -3.87 10.41
C SER A 382 5.92 -5.18 9.77
N ARG A 383 6.13 -5.16 8.45
CA ARG A 383 6.72 -6.30 7.78
C ARG A 383 7.61 -5.91 6.62
N VAL A 384 8.56 -6.80 6.40
CA VAL A 384 9.42 -6.82 5.22
C VAL A 384 8.59 -7.21 3.99
N PHE A 385 8.51 -6.32 3.01
CA PHE A 385 7.73 -6.50 1.79
C PHE A 385 8.55 -6.04 0.56
N LEU A 386 7.89 -5.43 -0.43
CA LEU A 386 8.49 -5.05 -1.71
C LEU A 386 9.67 -4.11 -1.52
N CYS A 387 9.52 -3.06 -0.71
CA CYS A 387 10.55 -2.06 -0.43
C CYS A 387 11.86 -2.70 0.06
N GLU A 388 11.76 -3.57 1.05
CA GLU A 388 12.90 -4.25 1.63
C GLU A 388 13.45 -5.31 0.68
N ALA A 389 12.59 -6.01 -0.07
CA ALA A 389 13.01 -6.99 -1.08
C ALA A 389 13.79 -6.34 -2.23
N LEU A 390 13.41 -5.12 -2.65
CA LEU A 390 14.15 -4.35 -3.65
C LEU A 390 15.60 -4.11 -3.23
N LEU A 391 15.88 -3.93 -1.93
CA LEU A 391 17.25 -3.82 -1.38
C LEU A 391 18.16 -5.01 -1.69
N TRP A 392 17.57 -6.17 -1.95
CA TRP A 392 18.31 -7.40 -2.27
C TRP A 392 18.35 -7.71 -3.76
N THR A 393 17.66 -6.92 -4.59
CA THR A 393 17.71 -7.15 -6.04
C THR A 393 19.09 -6.77 -6.58
N PRO A 394 19.74 -7.64 -7.37
CA PRO A 394 20.99 -7.27 -7.99
C PRO A 394 20.77 -6.09 -8.93
N PRO A 395 21.74 -5.18 -9.07
CA PRO A 395 21.61 -4.08 -10.01
C PRO A 395 21.36 -4.64 -11.42
N PRO A 396 20.59 -3.93 -12.26
CA PRO A 396 20.30 -4.39 -13.61
C PRO A 396 21.58 -4.79 -14.34
N ARG A 397 21.56 -5.94 -15.02
CA ARG A 397 22.72 -6.35 -15.84
C ARG A 397 23.05 -5.21 -16.81
N VAL A 398 24.34 -4.87 -16.88
CA VAL A 398 24.90 -3.69 -17.58
C VAL A 398 24.48 -3.58 -19.06
N GLN A 399 23.86 -4.60 -19.65
CA GLN A 399 23.32 -4.58 -21.01
C GLN A 399 22.35 -3.40 -21.28
N TYR A 400 21.68 -2.86 -20.26
CA TYR A 400 20.85 -1.65 -20.39
C TYR A 400 21.56 -0.35 -19.96
N ALA A 401 22.71 -0.47 -19.32
CA ALA A 401 23.47 0.65 -18.79
C ALA A 401 24.39 1.23 -19.88
N LYS A 402 23.89 2.25 -20.59
CA LYS A 402 24.69 3.29 -21.24
C LYS A 402 25.83 2.78 -22.13
N SER A 403 25.50 2.08 -23.22
CA SER A 403 26.24 2.31 -24.46
C SER A 403 25.67 3.59 -25.06
N LEU A 404 26.14 4.74 -24.57
CA LEU A 404 25.87 6.03 -25.19
C LEU A 404 26.82 6.13 -26.37
N GLU A 405 26.31 5.96 -27.58
CA GLU A 405 27.08 6.23 -28.78
C GLU A 405 26.92 7.72 -29.10
N CYS A 406 28.05 8.42 -29.22
CA CYS A 406 28.04 9.78 -29.74
C CYS A 406 27.99 9.69 -31.26
N VAL A 407 26.79 9.85 -31.84
CA VAL A 407 26.57 9.89 -33.29
C VAL A 407 26.27 11.34 -33.65
N ASP A 408 27.14 11.96 -34.46
CA ASP A 408 27.03 13.35 -34.91
C ASP A 408 26.93 14.40 -33.78
N GLY A 409 27.67 14.20 -32.69
CA GLY A 409 27.66 15.10 -31.54
C GLY A 409 26.37 15.06 -30.71
N ARG A 410 25.44 14.14 -31.03
CA ARG A 410 24.28 13.83 -30.20
C ARG A 410 24.53 12.51 -29.49
N VAL A 411 24.28 12.52 -28.19
CA VAL A 411 24.26 11.32 -27.37
C VAL A 411 23.04 10.51 -27.76
N GLN A 412 23.25 9.38 -28.45
CA GLN A 412 22.19 8.44 -28.80
C GLN A 412 22.37 7.16 -27.99
N TYR A 413 21.27 6.61 -27.49
CA TYR A 413 21.31 5.28 -26.89
C TYR A 413 21.63 4.27 -28.00
N ALA A 414 22.66 3.44 -27.80
CA ALA A 414 22.95 2.35 -28.72
C ALA A 414 21.67 1.57 -29.00
N LYS A 415 21.51 1.21 -30.27
CA LYS A 415 20.32 0.53 -30.76
C LYS A 415 20.24 -0.85 -30.09
N ILE A 416 19.48 -0.95 -29.00
CA ILE A 416 19.14 -2.24 -28.40
C ILE A 416 18.37 -3.01 -29.48
N SER A 417 18.98 -4.05 -30.01
CA SER A 417 18.35 -4.94 -31.00
C SER A 417 17.04 -5.48 -30.41
N GLY A 418 15.91 -5.25 -31.09
CA GLY A 418 14.60 -5.75 -30.67
C GLY A 418 13.76 -4.79 -29.81
N TRP A 419 14.25 -3.59 -29.47
CA TRP A 419 13.39 -2.57 -28.86
C TRP A 419 12.38 -2.05 -29.88
N VAL A 420 11.10 -2.07 -29.51
CA VAL A 420 10.00 -1.56 -30.33
C VAL A 420 9.25 -0.52 -29.50
N ASP A 421 9.29 0.73 -29.94
CA ASP A 421 8.54 1.80 -29.29
C ASP A 421 7.06 1.45 -29.24
N GLY A 422 6.41 1.70 -28.10
CA GLY A 422 5.01 1.35 -27.90
C GLY A 422 4.73 -0.17 -27.82
N SER A 423 5.74 -1.04 -27.74
CA SER A 423 5.51 -2.45 -27.39
C SER A 423 5.36 -2.61 -25.88
N PRO A 424 4.32 -3.30 -25.40
CA PRO A 424 4.16 -3.62 -23.98
C PRO A 424 5.21 -4.62 -23.50
N SER A 425 5.71 -5.51 -24.37
CA SER A 425 6.68 -6.57 -24.02
C SER A 425 8.13 -6.06 -23.90
N THR A 426 8.38 -4.78 -24.10
CA THR A 426 9.71 -4.16 -23.95
C THR A 426 9.64 -2.93 -23.04
N CYS A 427 10.77 -2.54 -22.45
CA CYS A 427 10.84 -1.30 -21.68
C CYS A 427 10.41 -0.07 -22.50
N ASN A 428 9.73 0.89 -21.86
CA ASN A 428 9.29 2.11 -22.51
C ASN A 428 10.43 3.14 -22.63
N LEU A 429 10.17 4.28 -23.28
CA LEU A 429 11.15 5.36 -23.40
C LEU A 429 11.50 5.97 -22.02
N GLY A 430 10.52 6.10 -21.12
CA GLY A 430 10.76 6.70 -19.81
C GLY A 430 11.75 5.89 -18.96
N TRP A 431 11.62 4.57 -18.90
CA TRP A 431 12.63 3.73 -18.25
C TRP A 431 14.01 3.88 -18.88
N ARG A 432 14.09 4.03 -20.21
CA ARG A 432 15.38 4.22 -20.89
C ARG A 432 16.03 5.57 -20.57
N GLU A 433 15.23 6.63 -20.48
CA GLU A 433 15.73 7.99 -20.26
C GLU A 433 16.02 8.28 -18.79
N TYR A 434 15.14 7.80 -17.89
CA TYR A 434 15.15 8.15 -16.48
C TYR A 434 15.42 6.97 -15.55
N GLY A 435 15.25 5.74 -16.03
CA GLY A 435 15.57 4.55 -15.26
C GLY A 435 17.06 4.56 -14.93
N SER A 436 17.37 4.35 -13.66
CA SER A 436 18.76 4.35 -13.20
C SER A 436 19.11 2.98 -12.62
N PRO A 437 20.31 2.45 -12.93
CA PRO A 437 20.82 1.23 -12.30
C PRO A 437 20.92 1.34 -10.76
N LYS A 438 20.87 2.56 -10.22
CA LYS A 438 20.94 2.86 -8.78
C LYS A 438 19.58 3.26 -8.18
N VAL A 439 18.58 3.60 -9.00
CA VAL A 439 17.28 4.11 -8.52
C VAL A 439 16.31 3.00 -8.13
N GLY A 440 16.55 1.75 -8.56
CA GLY A 440 15.74 0.61 -8.16
C GLY A 440 15.80 0.23 -6.67
N VAL A 441 16.61 0.92 -5.87
CA VAL A 441 16.88 0.51 -4.48
C VAL A 441 16.96 1.67 -3.48
N SER A 442 17.53 2.82 -3.85
CA SER A 442 17.85 3.87 -2.86
C SER A 442 16.79 4.98 -2.68
N GLY A 443 15.75 5.02 -3.52
CA GLY A 443 14.81 6.15 -3.59
C GLY A 443 13.41 5.90 -3.03
N LEU A 444 13.27 4.98 -2.06
CA LEU A 444 11.97 4.57 -1.51
C LEU A 444 11.30 5.61 -0.60
N SER A 445 12.01 6.70 -0.25
CA SER A 445 11.34 7.85 0.34
C SER A 445 10.55 8.59 -0.74
N PHE A 446 9.26 8.86 -0.48
CA PHE A 446 8.37 9.67 -1.33
C PHE A 446 9.01 10.98 -1.81
N GLY A 447 9.97 11.51 -1.05
CA GLY A 447 10.69 12.74 -1.36
C GLY A 447 11.63 12.67 -2.58
N GLU A 448 12.13 11.49 -2.95
CA GLU A 448 13.20 11.34 -3.95
C GLU A 448 12.71 10.92 -5.33
N SER A 449 11.61 10.18 -5.46
CA SER A 449 11.17 9.65 -6.76
C SER A 449 9.92 10.33 -7.32
N SER A 450 10.05 11.63 -7.66
CA SER A 450 9.01 12.37 -8.39
C SER A 450 8.59 11.72 -9.71
N LEU A 451 9.43 10.86 -10.27
CA LEU A 451 9.20 10.15 -11.52
C LEU A 451 8.28 8.94 -11.33
N GLN A 452 8.45 8.15 -10.26
CA GLN A 452 7.58 7.02 -9.94
C GLN A 452 6.15 7.50 -9.65
N ALA A 453 6.00 8.58 -8.88
CA ALA A 453 4.70 9.22 -8.66
C ALA A 453 4.03 9.71 -9.96
N ARG A 454 4.80 9.90 -11.03
CA ARG A 454 4.30 10.23 -12.37
C ARG A 454 4.19 9.03 -13.28
N GLY A 455 4.57 7.82 -12.87
CA GLY A 455 4.46 6.62 -13.71
C GLY A 455 5.30 6.63 -14.97
N TYR A 456 6.49 7.25 -14.94
CA TYR A 456 7.34 7.39 -16.13
C TYR A 456 7.63 6.09 -16.89
N VAL A 457 7.49 4.91 -16.27
CA VAL A 457 7.64 3.59 -16.92
C VAL A 457 6.42 3.11 -17.71
N PHE A 458 5.27 3.77 -17.56
CA PHE A 458 4.03 3.36 -18.22
C PHE A 458 3.82 4.04 -19.57
N TRP A 459 4.27 5.28 -19.69
CA TRP A 459 3.89 6.15 -20.80
C TRP A 459 4.58 5.85 -22.11
N ASP A 460 3.88 6.10 -23.20
CA ASP A 460 4.48 6.03 -24.52
C ASP A 460 5.41 7.22 -24.78
N SER A 461 6.27 7.09 -25.78
CA SER A 461 7.31 8.07 -26.08
C SER A 461 6.77 9.48 -26.33
N GLN A 462 5.56 9.61 -26.89
CA GLN A 462 4.91 10.90 -27.11
C GLN A 462 4.60 11.60 -25.78
N ARG A 463 4.10 10.86 -24.80
CA ARG A 463 3.69 11.37 -23.48
C ARG A 463 4.90 11.66 -22.60
N ILE A 464 5.97 10.86 -22.69
CA ILE A 464 7.25 11.12 -22.00
C ILE A 464 7.93 12.42 -22.46
N ARG A 465 7.78 12.79 -23.73
CA ARG A 465 8.38 14.01 -24.30
C ARG A 465 7.56 15.28 -24.03
N LEU A 466 6.47 15.17 -23.28
CA LEU A 466 5.71 16.35 -22.86
C LEU A 466 6.56 17.19 -21.89
N PRO A 467 6.62 18.52 -22.04
CA PRO A 467 7.41 19.40 -21.18
C PRO A 467 7.13 19.21 -19.68
N GLU A 468 5.90 18.83 -19.34
CA GLU A 468 5.45 18.55 -17.99
C GLU A 468 6.26 17.44 -17.31
N PHE A 469 6.79 16.45 -18.07
CA PHE A 469 7.62 15.38 -17.52
C PHE A 469 9.02 15.83 -17.12
N GLU A 470 9.62 16.77 -17.86
CA GLU A 470 10.97 17.26 -17.60
C GLU A 470 11.05 18.13 -16.34
N GLU A 471 9.95 18.79 -15.97
CA GLU A 471 9.92 19.65 -14.80
C GLU A 471 9.85 18.84 -13.49
N PRO A 472 10.90 18.86 -12.64
CA PRO A 472 10.84 18.22 -11.34
C PRO A 472 9.72 18.83 -10.50
N TYR A 473 9.07 18.01 -9.66
CA TYR A 473 8.11 18.56 -8.69
C TYR A 473 8.78 19.68 -7.86
N PRO A 474 8.16 20.87 -7.76
CA PRO A 474 8.66 21.93 -6.90
C PRO A 474 8.84 21.42 -5.48
N LYS A 475 9.84 21.93 -4.75
CA LYS A 475 10.17 21.45 -3.38
C LYS A 475 8.95 21.42 -2.44
N LYS A 476 8.04 22.38 -2.57
CA LYS A 476 6.79 22.43 -1.79
C LYS A 476 5.85 21.24 -2.07
N VAL A 477 5.79 20.81 -3.33
CA VAL A 477 5.00 19.64 -3.77
C VAL A 477 5.57 18.37 -3.17
N ARG A 478 6.90 18.21 -3.26
CA ARG A 478 7.59 17.06 -2.65
C ARG A 478 7.37 16.99 -1.14
N ALA A 479 7.35 18.14 -0.47
CA ALA A 479 7.06 18.21 0.96
C ALA A 479 5.61 17.82 1.32
N ASN A 480 4.66 17.98 0.40
CA ASN A 480 3.28 17.55 0.59
C ASN A 480 3.09 16.05 0.29
N LEU A 481 3.88 15.49 -0.62
CA LEU A 481 3.87 14.04 -0.94
C LEU A 481 4.59 13.23 0.13
N ASP A 482 5.55 13.83 0.82
CA ASP A 482 6.30 13.21 1.89
C ASP A 482 5.58 13.41 3.23
N ARG A 483 4.88 12.36 3.67
CA ARG A 483 4.09 12.37 4.91
C ARG A 483 4.95 12.73 6.13
N SER A 484 6.21 12.28 6.17
CA SER A 484 7.15 12.54 7.28
C SER A 484 7.44 14.04 7.46
N LYS A 485 7.27 14.85 6.40
CA LYS A 485 7.49 16.31 6.45
C LYS A 485 6.28 17.08 6.97
N ARG A 486 5.11 16.44 7.10
CA ARG A 486 3.91 17.08 7.69
C ARG A 486 4.02 17.08 9.21
N LYS A 487 3.51 18.13 9.86
CA LYS A 487 3.38 18.13 11.34
C LYS A 487 2.42 17.02 11.77
N SER A 488 2.79 16.29 12.82
CA SER A 488 1.94 15.28 13.47
C SER A 488 0.83 15.92 14.29
N ALA A 489 -0.12 15.12 14.79
CA ALA A 489 -1.13 15.59 15.74
C ALA A 489 -0.46 16.06 17.04
N GLN A 490 0.53 15.31 17.54
CA GLN A 490 1.33 15.68 18.70
C GLN A 490 1.95 17.08 18.54
N SER A 491 2.58 17.34 17.39
CA SER A 491 3.17 18.64 17.05
C SER A 491 2.12 19.75 16.91
N ARG A 492 0.93 19.45 16.37
CA ARG A 492 -0.14 20.43 16.15
C ARG A 492 -0.91 20.78 17.42
N LEU A 493 -1.01 19.85 18.35
CA LEU A 493 -1.69 19.98 19.64
C LEU A 493 -0.71 20.33 20.76
N LYS A 494 0.56 20.57 20.44
CA LYS A 494 1.61 20.90 21.41
C LYS A 494 1.21 22.10 22.27
N GLY A 495 1.30 21.92 23.59
CA GLY A 495 0.93 22.94 24.58
C GLY A 495 -0.53 22.88 25.03
N LEU A 496 -1.32 21.95 24.49
CA LEU A 496 -2.67 21.66 24.95
C LEU A 496 -2.68 20.44 25.86
N ALA A 497 -3.67 20.38 26.75
CA ALA A 497 -4.02 19.18 27.50
C ALA A 497 -5.53 18.95 27.50
N VAL A 498 -5.92 17.69 27.59
CA VAL A 498 -7.31 17.23 27.65
C VAL A 498 -7.44 16.21 28.78
N PRO A 499 -8.53 16.20 29.56
CA PRO A 499 -8.76 15.17 30.55
C PRO A 499 -8.75 13.77 29.93
N HIS A 500 -8.19 12.78 30.62
CA HIS A 500 -8.08 11.40 30.13
C HIS A 500 -9.43 10.84 29.69
N SER A 501 -10.50 11.04 30.47
CA SER A 501 -11.84 10.55 30.11
C SER A 501 -12.36 11.14 28.79
N GLU A 502 -12.04 12.41 28.51
CA GLU A 502 -12.43 13.08 27.29
C GLU A 502 -11.58 12.64 26.10
N LEU A 503 -10.26 12.45 26.30
CA LEU A 503 -9.40 11.88 25.27
C LEU A 503 -9.85 10.46 24.91
N LYS A 504 -10.20 9.64 25.90
CA LYS A 504 -10.78 8.32 25.72
C LYS A 504 -12.08 8.38 24.92
N ARG A 505 -13.00 9.26 25.29
CA ARG A 505 -14.26 9.47 24.53
C ARG A 505 -13.97 9.82 23.06
N ILE A 506 -13.03 10.74 22.81
CA ILE A 506 -12.63 11.10 21.45
C ILE A 506 -12.08 9.87 20.72
N VAL A 507 -11.18 9.10 21.33
CA VAL A 507 -10.59 7.90 20.70
C VAL A 507 -11.63 6.78 20.51
N GLU A 508 -12.65 6.68 21.35
CA GLU A 508 -13.75 5.74 21.14
C GLU A 508 -14.63 6.14 19.94
N GLU A 509 -14.79 7.45 19.69
CA GLU A 509 -15.48 8.00 18.51
C GLU A 509 -14.67 7.94 17.21
N PHE A 510 -13.35 7.68 17.30
CA PHE A 510 -12.37 7.76 16.21
C PHE A 510 -11.74 6.43 15.84
#